data_AF-A0A834G2Y2-F1
#
_entry.id   AF-A0A834G2Y2-F1
#
_cell.length_a   1.000
_cell.length_b   1.000
_cell.length_c   1.000
_cell.angle_alpha   90.00
_cell.angle_beta   90.00
_cell.angle_gamma   90.00
#
_symmetry.space_group_name_H-M   'P 1'
#
loop_
_entity.id
_entity.type
_entity.pdbx_description
1 polymer ?
#
loop_
_entity_poly.entity_id
_entity_poly.type
_entity_poly.pdbx_seq_one_letter_code
_entity_poly.pdbx_strand_id
1 'polypeptide(L)'
;MIADGIASDGKTFKKPRRPYEKERLDAELKLVGEYGLRCKRELWRVQYALSRIRNAARMLLTLDEKNQRRIFEGEALLRRMNRYGLLDESQNKLDYVLALTVENFLERRLQTLVFKTGMAKSIHHARVLIRQRHISLKPQNVSTVGIESILQFFMVSGLGNQIKHKLFSNCEHVMELDLLRYNWVGRQVVNIPSFMVRLDSQKHIDFSLTSPLGGGRPGRVKRKNQKAAAKKASGGDGDEEDEE
;
A
#
# COMPACT_ATOMS: atom_id res chain seq x y z
N MET A 1 -29.98 -23.31 8.58
CA MET A 1 -29.84 -21.99 9.22
C MET A 1 -28.46 -21.46 8.86
N ILE A 2 -28.38 -20.57 7.88
CA ILE A 2 -27.11 -19.94 7.48
C ILE A 2 -26.86 -18.85 8.53
N ALA A 3 -25.74 -18.94 9.26
CA ALA A 3 -25.31 -17.88 10.14
C ALA A 3 -24.96 -16.66 9.27
N ASP A 4 -25.83 -15.66 9.27
CA ASP A 4 -25.52 -14.35 8.72
C ASP A 4 -24.34 -13.79 9.54
N GLY A 5 -23.14 -13.91 8.97
CA GLY A 5 -21.93 -13.33 9.53
C GLY A 5 -22.12 -11.82 9.63
N ILE A 6 -22.28 -11.32 10.85
CA ILE A 6 -22.40 -9.89 11.10
C ILE A 6 -21.07 -9.25 10.70
N ALA A 7 -21.06 -8.52 9.58
CA ALA A 7 -19.90 -7.76 9.16
C ALA A 7 -19.63 -6.65 10.19
N SER A 8 -18.54 -6.77 10.94
CA SER A 8 -18.13 -5.75 11.92
C SER A 8 -17.37 -4.62 11.23
N ASP A 9 -17.89 -3.39 11.33
CA ASP A 9 -17.23 -2.21 10.79
C ASP A 9 -16.44 -1.46 11.88
N GLY A 10 -15.20 -1.08 11.53
CA GLY A 10 -14.27 -0.41 12.43
C GLY A 10 -14.01 1.04 12.04
N LYS A 11 -13.94 1.94 13.02
CA LYS A 11 -13.53 3.34 12.78
C LYS A 11 -12.05 3.40 12.38
N THR A 12 -11.76 4.12 11.30
CA THR A 12 -10.41 4.25 10.73
C THR A 12 -9.69 5.54 11.11
N PHE A 13 -10.38 6.50 11.73
CA PHE A 13 -9.81 7.79 12.14
C PHE A 13 -10.52 8.31 13.39
N LYS A 14 -9.86 9.24 14.09
CA LYS A 14 -10.41 9.98 15.23
C LYS A 14 -10.28 11.48 14.96
N LYS A 15 -11.32 12.26 15.28
CA LYS A 15 -11.27 13.72 15.15
C LYS A 15 -10.42 14.32 16.29
N PRO A 16 -9.69 15.42 16.04
CA PRO A 16 -8.98 16.16 17.09
C PRO A 16 -9.93 16.63 18.19
N ARG A 17 -9.45 16.66 19.44
CA ARG A 17 -10.24 17.13 20.60
C ARG A 17 -10.52 18.63 20.53
N ARG A 18 -9.51 19.43 20.16
CA ARG A 18 -9.58 20.89 20.03
C ARG A 18 -9.58 21.28 18.54
N PRO A 19 -10.73 21.68 17.96
CA PRO A 19 -10.81 21.94 16.53
C PRO A 19 -10.04 23.17 16.05
N TYR A 20 -9.94 24.25 16.84
CA TYR A 20 -9.43 25.55 16.39
C TYR A 20 -8.07 25.94 16.98
N GLU A 21 -7.20 24.95 17.17
CA GLU A 21 -5.83 25.18 17.63
C GLU A 21 -4.93 25.54 16.46
N LYS A 22 -4.40 26.77 16.44
CA LYS A 22 -3.66 27.33 15.31
C LYS A 22 -2.43 26.49 14.93
N GLU A 23 -1.59 26.16 15.90
CA GLU A 23 -0.37 25.37 15.68
C GLU A 23 -0.66 24.02 15.02
N ARG A 24 -1.72 23.34 15.48
CA ARG A 24 -2.18 22.08 14.89
C ARG A 24 -2.67 22.28 13.46
N LEU A 25 -3.46 23.32 13.20
CA LEU A 25 -3.99 23.61 11.87
C LEU A 25 -2.87 23.89 10.87
N ASP A 26 -1.86 24.65 11.28
CA ASP A 26 -0.69 25.03 10.46
C ASP A 26 0.19 23.80 10.18
N ALA A 27 0.49 22.98 11.19
CA ALA A 27 1.25 21.75 11.03
C ALA A 27 0.54 20.74 10.10
N GLU A 28 -0.78 20.56 10.27
CA GLU A 28 -1.57 19.71 9.38
C GLU A 28 -1.59 20.23 7.95
N LEU A 29 -1.68 21.55 7.77
CA LEU A 29 -1.72 22.16 6.44
C LEU A 29 -0.39 21.98 5.71
N LYS A 30 0.73 22.12 6.42
CA LYS A 30 2.07 21.84 5.88
C LYS A 30 2.19 20.42 5.34
N LEU A 31 1.81 19.42 6.14
CA LEU A 31 1.84 18.00 5.73
C LEU A 31 0.89 17.69 4.57
N VAL A 32 -0.31 18.30 4.57
CA VAL A 32 -1.27 18.13 3.48
C VAL A 32 -0.73 18.68 2.16
N GLY A 33 -0.06 19.83 2.19
CA GLY A 33 0.58 20.44 1.04
C GLY A 33 1.76 19.61 0.52
N GLU A 34 2.67 19.24 1.42
CA GLU A 34 3.89 18.49 1.08
C GLU A 34 3.59 17.12 0.47
N TYR A 35 2.63 16.37 1.01
CA TYR A 35 2.30 15.03 0.53
C TYR A 35 1.09 14.98 -0.42
N GLY A 36 0.55 16.14 -0.82
CA GLY A 36 -0.57 16.26 -1.75
C GLY A 36 -1.82 15.48 -1.32
N LEU A 37 -2.20 15.61 -0.06
CA LEU A 37 -3.38 14.95 0.51
C LEU A 37 -4.66 15.68 0.07
N ARG A 38 -5.75 14.94 -0.19
CA ARG A 38 -7.04 15.57 -0.58
C ARG A 38 -7.73 16.25 0.61
N CYS A 39 -7.63 15.67 1.80
CA CYS A 39 -8.33 16.15 2.98
C CYS A 39 -7.61 15.78 4.28
N LYS A 40 -7.85 16.56 5.33
CA LYS A 40 -7.33 16.31 6.69
C LYS A 40 -7.71 14.93 7.25
N ARG A 41 -8.81 14.34 6.77
CA ARG A 41 -9.22 12.99 7.13
C ARG A 41 -8.16 11.94 6.75
N GLU A 42 -7.46 12.09 5.63
CA GLU A 42 -6.38 11.17 5.26
C GLU A 42 -5.24 11.22 6.27
N LEU A 43 -4.89 12.43 6.74
CA LEU A 43 -3.89 12.62 7.78
C LEU A 43 -4.34 12.00 9.11
N TRP A 44 -5.59 12.22 9.52
CA TRP A 44 -6.14 11.66 10.76
C TRP A 44 -6.23 10.13 10.74
N ARG A 45 -6.37 9.50 9.57
CA ARG A 45 -6.28 8.03 9.43
C ARG A 45 -4.88 7.51 9.74
N VAL A 46 -3.85 8.18 9.22
CA VAL A 46 -2.45 7.83 9.49
C VAL A 46 -2.11 8.05 10.95
N GLN A 47 -2.49 9.19 11.51
CA GLN A 47 -2.31 9.48 12.94
C GLN A 47 -3.01 8.44 13.83
N TYR A 48 -4.23 8.03 13.47
CA TYR A 48 -4.97 7.02 14.21
C TYR A 48 -4.30 5.64 14.14
N ALA A 49 -3.85 5.22 12.95
CA ALA A 49 -3.11 3.97 12.79
C ALA A 49 -1.81 3.97 13.61
N LEU A 50 -1.06 5.07 13.55
CA LEU A 50 0.17 5.26 14.30
C LEU A 50 -0.09 5.27 15.83
N SER A 51 -1.19 5.88 16.28
CA SER A 51 -1.60 5.84 17.69
C SER A 51 -1.92 4.42 18.14
N ARG A 52 -2.56 3.59 17.31
CA ARG A 52 -2.81 2.17 17.63
C ARG A 52 -1.52 1.38 17.75
N ILE A 53 -0.59 1.58 16.83
CA ILE A 53 0.73 0.92 16.82
C ILE A 53 1.52 1.31 18.08
N ARG A 54 1.60 2.60 18.40
CA ARG A 54 2.28 3.08 19.62
C ARG A 54 1.64 2.55 20.89
N ASN A 55 0.31 2.47 20.95
CA ASN A 55 -0.37 1.91 22.13
C ASN A 55 -0.08 0.42 22.29
N ALA A 56 -0.04 -0.37 21.20
CA ALA A 56 0.38 -1.76 21.26
C ALA A 56 1.82 -1.88 21.78
N ALA A 57 2.76 -1.08 21.24
CA ALA A 57 4.14 -1.07 21.70
C ALA A 57 4.27 -0.71 23.20
N ARG A 58 3.51 0.28 23.70
CA ARG A 58 3.50 0.64 25.13
C ARG A 58 3.03 -0.51 26.02
N MET A 59 1.95 -1.20 25.63
CA MET A 59 1.44 -2.36 26.38
C MET A 59 2.45 -3.52 26.40
N LEU A 60 3.24 -3.67 25.34
CA LEU A 60 4.27 -4.70 25.27
C LEU A 60 5.50 -4.36 26.11
N LEU A 61 5.90 -3.08 26.13
CA LEU A 61 7.04 -2.60 26.92
C LEU A 61 6.79 -2.63 28.43
N THR A 62 5.53 -2.63 28.88
CA THR A 62 5.21 -2.80 30.32
C THR A 62 5.39 -4.23 30.82
N LEU A 63 5.41 -5.22 29.92
CA LEU A 63 5.57 -6.63 30.28
C LEU A 63 7.07 -6.97 30.37
N ASP A 64 7.43 -7.95 31.19
CA ASP A 64 8.81 -8.46 31.23
C ASP A 64 9.27 -9.05 29.89
N GLU A 65 10.56 -8.94 29.59
CA GLU A 65 11.19 -9.40 28.33
C GLU A 65 10.98 -10.88 28.04
N LYS A 66 10.90 -11.71 29.09
CA LYS A 66 10.76 -13.16 28.94
C LYS A 66 9.31 -13.62 28.77
N ASN A 67 8.34 -12.72 28.86
CA ASN A 67 6.93 -13.08 28.66
C ASN A 67 6.69 -13.52 27.22
N GLN A 68 6.04 -14.68 27.04
CA GLN A 68 5.68 -15.23 25.74
C GLN A 68 4.91 -14.24 24.87
N ARG A 69 4.00 -13.46 25.49
CA ARG A 69 3.22 -12.43 24.80
C ARG A 69 4.09 -11.31 24.23
N ARG A 70 5.08 -10.84 25.00
CA ARG A 70 6.00 -9.77 24.57
C ARG A 70 6.87 -10.24 23.42
N ILE A 71 7.39 -11.46 23.50
CA ILE A 71 8.22 -12.07 22.45
C ILE A 71 7.41 -12.22 21.17
N PHE A 72 6.23 -12.86 21.24
CA PHE A 72 5.42 -13.14 20.06
C PHE A 72 4.79 -11.89 19.43
N GLU A 73 4.03 -11.10 20.20
CA GLU A 73 3.36 -9.91 19.67
C GLU A 73 4.36 -8.80 19.32
N GLY A 74 5.44 -8.67 20.10
CA GLY A 74 6.50 -7.70 19.84
C GLY A 74 7.27 -8.00 18.57
N GLU A 75 7.68 -9.25 18.36
CA GLU A 75 8.36 -9.65 17.14
C GLU A 75 7.44 -9.55 15.92
N ALA A 76 6.16 -9.91 16.05
CA ALA A 76 5.17 -9.72 14.98
C ALA A 76 4.99 -8.24 14.60
N LEU A 77 5.00 -7.33 15.58
CA LEU A 77 4.93 -5.89 15.35
C LEU A 77 6.17 -5.39 14.60
N LEU A 78 7.37 -5.80 15.02
CA LEU A 78 8.63 -5.43 14.39
C LEU A 78 8.73 -5.97 12.95
N ARG A 79 8.39 -7.25 12.72
CA ARG A 79 8.31 -7.83 11.37
C ARG A 79 7.42 -7.01 10.44
N ARG A 80 6.27 -6.53 10.96
CA ARG A 80 5.36 -5.68 10.18
C ARG A 80 5.99 -4.32 9.86
N MET A 81 6.69 -3.69 10.80
CA MET A 81 7.33 -2.39 10.57
C MET A 81 8.47 -2.48 9.55
N ASN A 82 9.31 -3.52 9.64
CA ASN A 82 10.42 -3.75 8.71
C ASN A 82 9.91 -4.05 7.30
N ARG A 83 8.85 -4.86 7.18
CA ARG A 83 8.19 -5.17 5.91
C ARG A 83 7.74 -3.93 5.14
N TYR A 84 7.26 -2.91 5.84
CA TYR A 84 6.87 -1.64 5.24
C TYR A 84 8.02 -0.65 5.10
N GLY A 85 9.20 -0.95 5.66
CA GLY A 85 10.37 -0.06 5.64
C GLY A 85 10.15 1.20 6.46
N LEU A 86 9.48 1.07 7.61
CA LEU A 86 9.29 2.18 8.56
C LEU A 86 10.45 2.27 9.57
N LEU A 87 11.18 1.17 9.76
CA LEU A 87 12.38 1.07 10.56
C LEU A 87 13.53 0.61 9.66
N ASP A 88 14.72 1.05 10.01
CA ASP A 88 15.96 0.57 9.39
C ASP A 88 16.37 -0.79 9.98
N GLU A 89 17.17 -1.56 9.24
CA GLU A 89 17.62 -2.91 9.65
C GLU A 89 18.38 -2.91 10.97
N SER A 90 19.03 -1.80 11.29
CA SER A 90 19.76 -1.58 12.56
C SER A 90 18.84 -1.32 13.77
N GLN A 91 17.58 -0.93 13.55
CA GLN A 91 16.66 -0.42 14.57
C GLN A 91 15.57 -1.42 14.97
N ASN A 92 15.97 -2.67 15.24
CA ASN A 92 15.04 -3.77 15.57
C ASN A 92 14.64 -3.84 17.06
N LYS A 93 14.31 -2.70 17.68
CA LYS A 93 13.81 -2.64 19.08
C LYS A 93 12.46 -1.96 19.14
N LEU A 94 11.64 -2.37 20.13
CA LEU A 94 10.29 -1.81 20.33
C LEU A 94 10.31 -0.31 20.66
N ASP A 95 11.39 0.20 21.24
CA ASP A 95 11.53 1.62 21.59
C ASP A 95 11.52 2.53 20.35
N TYR A 96 12.13 2.08 19.25
CA TYR A 96 12.14 2.84 17.99
C TYR A 96 10.74 2.96 17.37
N VAL A 97 9.85 2.01 17.64
CA VAL A 97 8.44 2.08 17.20
C VAL A 97 7.72 3.28 17.84
N LEU A 98 8.11 3.67 19.06
CA LEU A 98 7.53 4.84 19.72
C LEU A 98 7.97 6.15 19.06
N ALA A 99 9.20 6.20 18.53
CA ALA A 99 9.78 7.37 17.86
C ALA A 99 9.21 7.61 16.44
N LEU A 100 8.51 6.64 15.85
CA LEU A 100 7.96 6.75 14.49
C LEU A 100 7.08 8.00 14.30
N THR A 101 7.34 8.80 13.27
CA THR A 101 6.55 10.00 12.99
C THR A 101 5.49 9.77 11.91
N VAL A 102 4.66 10.78 11.64
CA VAL A 102 3.58 10.67 10.62
C VAL A 102 4.16 10.68 9.21
N GLU A 103 5.26 11.41 9.03
CA GLU A 103 6.03 11.55 7.80
C GLU A 103 6.47 10.17 7.31
N ASN A 104 7.05 9.33 8.18
CA ASN A 104 7.48 7.97 7.85
C ASN A 104 6.38 7.16 7.14
N PHE A 105 5.12 7.29 7.57
CA PHE A 105 3.99 6.61 6.92
C PHE A 105 3.57 7.27 5.60
N LEU A 106 3.61 8.60 5.53
CA LEU A 106 3.26 9.34 4.32
C LEU A 106 4.27 9.09 3.20
N GLU A 107 5.56 8.91 3.53
CA GLU A 107 6.61 8.57 2.57
C GLU A 107 6.45 7.17 1.95
N ARG A 108 5.83 6.23 2.69
CA ARG A 108 5.58 4.85 2.21
C ARG A 108 4.34 4.71 1.35
N ARG A 109 3.59 5.79 1.10
CA ARG A 109 2.41 5.77 0.23
C ARG A 109 2.82 5.63 -1.23
N LEU A 110 2.00 4.91 -2.00
CA LEU A 110 2.22 4.76 -3.43
C LEU A 110 2.31 6.12 -4.15
N GLN A 111 1.51 7.09 -3.74
CA GLN A 111 1.53 8.46 -4.29
C GLN A 111 2.91 9.13 -4.18
N THR A 112 3.55 9.03 -3.02
CA THR A 112 4.82 9.70 -2.72
C THR A 112 5.98 8.94 -3.30
N LEU A 113 5.92 7.60 -3.27
CA LEU A 113 6.90 6.75 -3.94
C LEU A 113 6.92 6.97 -5.46
N VAL A 114 5.76 7.07 -6.11
CA VAL A 114 5.68 7.35 -7.56
C VAL A 114 6.32 8.69 -7.92
N PHE A 115 6.19 9.69 -7.04
CA PHE A 115 6.85 10.98 -7.20
C PHE A 115 8.37 10.88 -6.96
N LYS A 116 8.81 10.22 -5.88
CA LYS A 116 10.23 10.01 -5.56
C LYS A 116 10.96 9.22 -6.65
N THR A 117 10.31 8.25 -7.29
CA THR A 117 10.87 7.48 -8.42
C THR A 117 10.90 8.27 -9.74
N GLY A 118 10.35 9.50 -9.79
CA GLY A 118 10.41 10.35 -10.99
C GLY A 118 9.40 10.02 -12.09
N MET A 119 8.46 9.10 -11.86
CA MET A 119 7.41 8.75 -12.84
C MET A 119 6.39 9.88 -13.06
N ALA A 120 6.28 10.82 -12.12
CA ALA A 120 5.35 11.92 -12.17
C ALA A 120 6.05 13.26 -11.91
N LYS A 121 5.66 14.29 -12.67
CA LYS A 121 6.16 15.67 -12.52
C LYS A 121 5.86 16.31 -11.16
N SER A 122 4.78 15.89 -10.49
CA SER A 122 4.37 16.41 -9.19
C SER A 122 3.60 15.35 -8.39
N ILE A 123 3.46 15.57 -7.09
CA ILE A 123 2.73 14.68 -6.20
C ILE A 123 1.24 14.60 -6.57
N HIS A 124 0.66 15.71 -7.05
CA HIS A 124 -0.71 15.73 -7.56
C HIS A 124 -0.84 14.97 -8.89
N HIS A 125 0.17 15.07 -9.75
CA HIS A 125 0.22 14.29 -10.99
C HIS A 125 0.30 12.77 -10.70
N ALA A 126 1.13 12.36 -9.73
CA ALA A 126 1.20 10.97 -9.28
C ALA A 126 -0.19 10.44 -8.84
N ARG A 127 -0.94 11.23 -8.07
CA ARG A 127 -2.29 10.86 -7.63
C ARG A 127 -3.26 10.64 -8.79
N VAL A 128 -3.17 11.47 -9.83
CA VAL A 128 -4.02 11.35 -11.03
C VAL A 128 -3.66 10.07 -11.79
N LEU A 129 -2.37 9.80 -12.00
CA LEU A 129 -1.90 8.58 -12.68
C LEU A 129 -2.39 7.30 -11.98
N ILE A 130 -2.33 7.26 -10.64
CA ILE A 130 -2.82 6.13 -9.85
C ILE A 130 -4.33 5.96 -10.05
N ARG A 131 -5.12 7.03 -9.87
CA ARG A 131 -6.58 6.95 -10.01
C ARG A 131 -7.03 6.55 -11.43
N GLN A 132 -6.28 6.98 -12.45
CA GLN A 132 -6.52 6.63 -13.85
C GLN A 132 -6.02 5.22 -14.22
N ARG A 133 -5.53 4.43 -13.25
CA ARG A 133 -5.10 3.04 -13.44
C ARG A 133 -3.89 2.89 -14.36
N HIS A 134 -2.98 3.86 -14.33
CA HIS A 134 -1.76 3.81 -15.14
C HIS A 134 -0.60 3.10 -14.45
N ILE A 135 -0.68 2.85 -13.14
CA ILE A 135 0.39 2.28 -12.33
C ILE A 135 0.04 0.85 -11.94
N SER A 136 1.00 -0.05 -12.09
CA SER A 136 0.90 -1.44 -11.67
C SER A 136 2.00 -1.80 -10.68
N LEU A 137 1.66 -2.67 -9.74
CA LEU A 137 2.64 -3.38 -8.92
C LEU A 137 2.77 -4.78 -9.51
N LYS A 138 3.97 -5.16 -9.94
CA LYS A 138 4.24 -6.53 -10.34
C LYS A 138 4.38 -7.37 -9.07
N PRO A 139 3.69 -8.51 -8.93
CA PRO A 139 4.03 -9.44 -7.87
C PRO A 139 5.50 -9.85 -8.03
N GLN A 140 6.24 -9.91 -6.92
CA GLN A 140 7.52 -10.62 -6.92
C GLN A 140 7.21 -12.10 -7.16
N ASN A 141 7.87 -12.70 -8.15
CA ASN A 141 8.05 -14.13 -8.15
C ASN A 141 8.95 -14.44 -6.95
N VAL A 142 8.35 -14.88 -5.84
CA VAL A 142 9.11 -15.41 -4.72
C VAL A 142 9.83 -16.63 -5.26
N SER A 143 11.16 -16.55 -5.37
CA SER A 143 11.97 -17.72 -5.71
C SER A 143 11.65 -18.80 -4.67
N THR A 144 11.12 -19.94 -5.14
CA THR A 144 10.61 -21.09 -4.39
C THR A 144 11.65 -21.83 -3.53
N VAL A 145 12.81 -21.22 -3.27
CA VAL A 145 14.00 -21.88 -2.71
C VAL A 145 13.95 -22.11 -1.20
N GLY A 146 12.92 -21.62 -0.49
CA GLY A 146 12.88 -21.67 0.98
C GLY A 146 11.78 -22.53 1.60
N ILE A 147 10.80 -23.01 0.83
CA ILE A 147 9.63 -23.72 1.38
C ILE A 147 9.87 -25.24 1.45
N GLU A 148 10.69 -25.79 0.54
CA GLU A 148 11.05 -27.21 0.57
C GLU A 148 11.82 -27.60 1.84
N SER A 149 12.63 -26.68 2.38
CA SER A 149 13.42 -26.92 3.59
C SER A 149 12.57 -27.06 4.87
N ILE A 150 11.43 -26.36 4.95
CA ILE A 150 10.56 -26.38 6.13
C ILE A 150 9.65 -27.63 6.09
N LEU A 151 9.24 -28.07 4.90
CA LEU A 151 8.50 -29.33 4.73
C LEU A 151 9.37 -30.57 5.01
N GLN A 152 10.64 -30.53 4.62
CA GLN A 152 11.60 -31.61 4.93
C GLN A 152 11.79 -31.78 6.44
N PHE A 153 11.77 -30.69 7.22
CA PHE A 153 11.94 -30.73 8.68
C PHE A 153 10.67 -31.23 9.40
N PHE A 154 9.48 -30.85 8.93
CA PHE A 154 8.22 -31.18 9.61
C PHE A 154 7.73 -32.62 9.36
N MET A 155 8.19 -33.30 8.30
CA MET A 155 7.87 -34.71 8.07
C MET A 155 8.65 -35.68 8.98
N VAL A 156 9.76 -35.26 9.59
CA VAL A 156 10.63 -36.14 10.40
C VAL A 156 10.24 -36.14 11.88
N SER A 157 9.55 -35.11 12.40
CA SER A 157 9.16 -35.03 13.81
C SER A 157 7.65 -35.23 13.99
N GLY A 158 7.24 -36.47 14.26
CA GLY A 158 5.86 -36.86 14.56
C GLY A 158 5.29 -36.26 15.86
N LEU A 159 5.02 -34.94 15.88
CA LEU A 159 4.41 -34.20 16.99
C LEU A 159 3.23 -33.33 16.52
N GLY A 160 2.45 -33.82 15.55
CA GLY A 160 1.49 -33.03 14.78
C GLY A 160 0.14 -32.71 15.41
N ASN A 161 -0.19 -33.20 16.62
CA ASN A 161 -1.58 -33.21 17.09
C ASN A 161 -1.92 -32.45 18.39
N GLN A 162 -0.96 -31.91 19.16
CA GLN A 162 -1.30 -31.12 20.37
C GLN A 162 -1.18 -29.59 20.23
N ILE A 163 -0.51 -29.08 19.19
CA ILE A 163 -0.23 -27.64 19.06
C ILE A 163 -1.37 -26.88 18.35
N LYS A 164 -2.21 -27.57 17.57
CA LYS A 164 -3.26 -26.93 16.75
C LYS A 164 -4.38 -26.27 17.55
N HIS A 165 -4.73 -26.80 18.73
CA HIS A 165 -5.94 -26.34 19.43
C HIS A 165 -5.73 -25.14 20.38
N LYS A 166 -4.47 -24.79 20.70
CA LYS A 166 -4.15 -23.64 21.56
C LYS A 166 -3.75 -22.38 20.78
N LEU A 167 -3.39 -22.52 19.51
CA LEU A 167 -3.01 -21.42 18.60
C LEU A 167 -4.21 -20.69 17.96
N PHE A 168 -5.43 -21.17 18.14
CA PHE A 168 -6.60 -20.68 17.38
C PHE A 168 -7.56 -19.78 18.17
N SER A 169 -7.30 -19.46 19.44
CA SER A 169 -8.31 -18.81 20.30
C SER A 169 -8.17 -17.29 20.49
N ASN A 170 -7.07 -16.64 20.07
CA ASN A 170 -6.96 -15.15 20.16
C ASN A 170 -6.05 -14.52 19.10
N CYS A 171 -6.08 -15.03 17.88
CA CYS A 171 -5.41 -14.41 16.73
C CYS A 171 -6.38 -14.30 15.54
N GLU A 172 -7.39 -13.46 15.69
CA GLU A 172 -8.01 -12.79 14.53
C GLU A 172 -7.33 -11.41 14.40
N HIS A 173 -6.87 -10.94 13.25
CA HIS A 173 -7.09 -11.32 11.87
C HIS A 173 -5.93 -10.71 11.04
N VAL A 174 -5.76 -11.24 9.83
CA VAL A 174 -4.82 -10.92 8.74
C VAL A 174 -3.38 -11.46 8.86
N MET A 175 -3.05 -12.24 7.81
CA MET A 175 -1.73 -12.50 7.21
C MET A 175 -1.18 -13.94 7.26
N GLU A 176 -2.01 -15.01 7.34
CA GLU A 176 -1.45 -16.37 7.25
C GLU A 176 -2.33 -17.46 6.58
N LEU A 177 -3.13 -17.06 5.58
CA LEU A 177 -3.64 -18.00 4.55
C LEU A 177 -3.36 -17.53 3.11
N ASP A 178 -2.53 -16.50 2.96
CA ASP A 178 -2.19 -15.91 1.65
C ASP A 178 -0.98 -16.58 0.97
N LEU A 179 -0.42 -17.68 1.47
CA LEU A 179 0.78 -18.29 0.85
C LEU A 179 0.49 -19.53 -0.02
N LEU A 180 -0.68 -20.15 0.08
CA LEU A 180 -1.05 -21.30 -0.77
C LEU A 180 -2.05 -20.95 -1.89
N ARG A 181 -2.37 -19.66 -2.04
CA ARG A 181 -3.10 -19.08 -3.18
C ARG A 181 -2.27 -18.02 -3.92
N TYR A 182 -0.94 -18.15 -3.88
CA TYR A 182 0.01 -17.29 -4.61
C TYR A 182 0.68 -18.03 -5.76
N ASN A 183 -0.11 -18.79 -6.51
CA ASN A 183 0.11 -18.93 -7.93
C ASN A 183 -1.15 -18.41 -8.61
N TRP A 184 -0.96 -17.48 -9.54
CA TRP A 184 -1.98 -16.87 -10.40
C TRP A 184 -2.66 -15.58 -9.90
N VAL A 185 -2.01 -14.42 -10.08
CA VAL A 185 -2.71 -13.19 -10.50
C VAL A 185 -1.75 -12.31 -11.29
N GLY A 186 -2.14 -11.88 -12.50
CA GLY A 186 -1.38 -10.94 -13.32
C GLY A 186 -1.01 -9.63 -12.60
N ARG A 187 -0.12 -8.84 -13.21
CA ARG A 187 0.32 -7.52 -12.71
C ARG A 187 -0.86 -6.73 -12.16
N GLN A 188 -0.88 -6.47 -10.85
CA GLN A 188 -2.02 -5.86 -10.19
C GLN A 188 -2.00 -4.35 -10.40
N VAL A 189 -3.03 -3.83 -11.05
CA VAL A 189 -3.20 -2.39 -11.23
C VAL A 189 -3.75 -1.77 -9.95
N VAL A 190 -3.01 -0.85 -9.35
CA VAL A 190 -3.39 -0.21 -8.08
C VAL A 190 -3.99 1.16 -8.36
N ASN A 191 -5.22 1.38 -7.91
CA ASN A 191 -5.97 2.63 -8.11
C ASN A 191 -6.16 3.47 -6.84
N ILE A 192 -5.53 3.07 -5.72
CA ILE A 192 -5.66 3.71 -4.42
C ILE A 192 -4.36 4.46 -4.07
N PRO A 193 -4.37 5.82 -4.05
CA PRO A 193 -3.17 6.60 -3.72
C PRO A 193 -2.68 6.46 -2.27
N SER A 194 -3.56 5.96 -1.38
CA SER A 194 -3.23 5.69 0.02
C SER A 194 -2.66 4.28 0.26
N PHE A 195 -2.42 3.51 -0.80
CA PHE A 195 -1.82 2.19 -0.67
C PHE A 195 -0.41 2.31 -0.08
N MET A 196 -0.13 1.57 0.99
CA MET A 196 1.20 1.52 1.61
C MET A 196 2.04 0.46 0.91
N VAL A 197 3.13 0.86 0.27
CA VAL A 197 3.97 -0.04 -0.49
C VAL A 197 5.02 -0.68 0.42
N ARG A 198 5.15 -2.01 0.33
CA ARG A 198 6.18 -2.79 1.03
C ARG A 198 7.56 -2.58 0.39
N LEU A 199 8.64 -2.81 1.12
CA LEU A 199 10.00 -2.68 0.57
C LEU A 199 10.21 -3.61 -0.63
N ASP A 200 9.79 -4.87 -0.51
CA ASP A 200 9.87 -5.90 -1.55
C ASP A 200 9.22 -5.45 -2.88
N SER A 201 8.07 -4.78 -2.77
CA SER A 201 7.27 -4.33 -3.91
C SER A 201 7.72 -3.01 -4.50
N GLN A 202 8.55 -2.23 -3.78
CA GLN A 202 8.95 -0.88 -4.21
C GLN A 202 9.73 -0.89 -5.53
N LYS A 203 10.56 -1.91 -5.76
CA LYS A 203 11.35 -2.07 -7.01
C LYS A 203 10.47 -2.40 -8.22
N HIS A 204 9.23 -2.81 -8.00
CA HIS A 204 8.32 -3.33 -9.02
C HIS A 204 7.22 -2.33 -9.41
N ILE A 205 7.34 -1.07 -8.98
CA ILE A 205 6.44 0.01 -9.36
C ILE A 205 6.80 0.46 -10.78
N ASP A 206 5.86 0.30 -11.70
CA ASP A 206 6.07 0.62 -13.12
C ASP A 206 4.72 0.98 -13.76
N PHE A 207 4.76 1.58 -14.95
CA PHE A 207 3.56 1.79 -15.74
C PHE A 207 2.95 0.44 -16.13
N SER A 208 1.62 0.38 -16.13
CA SER A 208 0.89 -0.81 -16.56
C SER A 208 1.07 -1.01 -18.06
N LEU A 209 1.30 -2.25 -18.50
CA LEU A 209 1.38 -2.59 -19.93
C LEU A 209 0.07 -2.30 -20.69
N THR A 210 -1.05 -2.33 -19.98
CA THR A 210 -2.37 -1.99 -20.54
C THR A 210 -2.59 -0.48 -20.66
N SER A 211 -1.76 0.33 -19.99
CA SER A 211 -1.87 1.78 -20.01
C SER A 211 -1.32 2.35 -21.31
N PRO A 212 -1.93 3.39 -21.89
CA PRO A 212 -1.35 4.14 -23.01
C PRO A 212 0.08 4.65 -22.75
N LEU A 213 0.44 4.87 -21.49
CA LEU A 213 1.77 5.32 -21.07
C LEU A 213 2.79 4.18 -20.90
N GLY A 214 2.32 2.94 -20.78
CA GLY A 214 3.15 1.75 -20.60
C GLY A 214 3.23 0.86 -21.85
N GLY A 215 2.95 1.41 -23.03
CA GLY A 215 2.96 0.69 -24.31
C GLY A 215 1.60 0.13 -24.75
N GLY A 216 0.54 0.38 -23.98
CA GLY A 216 -0.83 -0.02 -24.32
C GLY A 216 -1.49 0.86 -25.39
N ARG A 217 -2.68 0.43 -25.84
CA ARG A 217 -3.44 1.12 -26.89
C ARG A 217 -3.73 2.58 -26.50
N PRO A 218 -3.54 3.56 -27.43
CA PRO A 218 -3.90 4.95 -27.18
C PRO A 218 -5.36 5.14 -26.74
N GLY A 219 -5.55 6.06 -25.80
CA GLY A 219 -6.86 6.39 -25.23
C GLY A 219 -7.87 6.93 -26.26
N ARG A 220 -9.16 6.93 -25.90
CA ARG A 220 -10.28 7.30 -26.80
C ARG A 220 -10.09 8.64 -27.49
N VAL A 221 -9.75 9.69 -26.73
CA VAL A 221 -9.57 11.06 -27.27
C VAL A 221 -8.37 11.11 -28.22
N LYS A 222 -7.21 10.56 -27.81
CA LYS A 222 -6.02 10.51 -28.67
C LYS A 222 -6.31 9.78 -29.98
N ARG A 223 -7.04 8.66 -29.92
CA ARG A 223 -7.46 7.90 -31.12
C ARG A 223 -8.45 8.68 -31.99
N LYS A 224 -9.40 9.42 -31.40
CA LYS A 224 -10.33 10.29 -32.15
C LYS A 224 -9.57 11.40 -32.87
N ASN A 225 -8.61 12.04 -32.18
CA ASN A 225 -7.81 13.12 -32.74
C ASN A 225 -6.86 12.61 -33.84
N GLN A 226 -6.21 11.45 -33.64
CA GLN A 226 -5.40 10.81 -34.67
C GLN A 226 -6.22 10.45 -35.91
N LYS A 227 -7.45 9.92 -35.73
CA LYS A 227 -8.36 9.63 -36.85
C LYS A 227 -8.80 10.90 -37.57
N ALA A 228 -9.09 11.98 -36.84
CA ALA A 228 -9.45 13.27 -37.43
C ALA A 228 -8.25 13.88 -38.19
N ALA A 229 -7.04 13.82 -37.63
CA ALA A 229 -5.82 14.27 -38.28
C ALA A 229 -5.51 13.45 -39.54
N ALA A 230 -5.63 12.12 -39.47
CA ALA A 230 -5.45 11.26 -40.64
C ALA A 230 -6.47 11.56 -41.74
N LYS A 231 -7.74 11.81 -41.39
CA LYS A 231 -8.77 12.24 -42.36
C LYS A 231 -8.46 13.59 -43.01
N LYS A 232 -7.96 14.55 -42.24
CA LYS A 232 -7.51 15.85 -42.79
C LYS A 232 -6.28 15.70 -43.69
N ALA A 233 -5.38 14.78 -43.37
CA ALA A 233 -4.21 14.49 -44.20
C ALA A 233 -4.55 13.68 -45.47
N SER A 234 -5.65 12.94 -45.48
CA SER A 234 -6.10 12.12 -46.62
C SER A 234 -7.20 12.77 -47.48
N GLY A 235 -7.75 13.92 -47.06
CA GLY A 235 -8.72 14.68 -47.83
C GLY A 235 -8.02 15.81 -48.55
N GLY A 236 -7.75 15.61 -49.84
CA GLY A 236 -7.31 16.66 -50.74
C GLY A 236 -8.37 17.75 -50.88
N ASP A 237 -7.88 18.98 -50.97
CA ASP A 237 -8.60 20.10 -51.58
C ASP A 237 -9.13 19.63 -52.94
N GLY A 238 -10.44 19.54 -53.03
CA GLY A 238 -11.18 19.33 -54.26
C GLY A 238 -12.33 20.33 -54.26
N ASP A 239 -12.01 21.60 -54.04
CA ASP A 239 -12.84 22.70 -54.50
C ASP A 239 -12.50 22.88 -55.99
N GLU A 240 -13.17 22.12 -56.86
CA GLU A 240 -13.36 22.55 -58.24
C GLU A 240 -14.31 23.75 -58.18
N GLU A 241 -13.74 24.94 -58.38
CA GLU A 241 -14.49 26.12 -58.82
C GLU A 241 -15.13 25.77 -60.16
N ASP A 242 -16.41 25.39 -60.15
CA ASP A 242 -17.23 25.41 -61.37
C ASP A 242 -17.48 26.88 -61.76
N GLU A 243 -16.51 27.49 -62.43
CA GLU A 243 -16.75 28.55 -63.41
C GLU A 243 -17.32 27.91 -64.69
N GLU A 244 -18.62 28.11 -64.95
CA GLU A 244 -19.25 28.59 -66.20
C GLU A 244 -20.76 28.28 -66.25
#